data_AF-A0A3B6AR38-F1
#
_entry.id   AF-A0A3B6AR38-F1
#
_cell.length_a   1.000
_cell.length_b   1.000
_cell.length_c   1.000
_cell.angle_alpha   90.00
_cell.angle_beta   90.00
_cell.angle_gamma   90.00
#
_symmetry.space_group_name_H-M   'P 1'
#
loop_
_entity.id
_entity.type
_entity.pdbx_description
1 polymer ?
#
loop_
_entity_poly.entity_id
_entity_poly.type
_entity_poly.pdbx_seq_one_letter_code
_entity_poly.pdbx_strand_id
1 'polypeptide(L)'
;MSLLPPDTRSVGCRVVYLCRDPKDALVSRLHFENKAFQGTNLSMDSAFSMFCEGFSPYGPFWDHCLGYWRESVTRPDNVLFLKYEEIKSDPVNTVRKLAKFLGVPLTEEEERSGVAQEVVRLCSFEALTNLQVNQVGRVRLGDNIFMSNSVFYRKGEVGDWANHMSHEMGDKLDRIVQQKLEGSGLVF
;
A
#
# COMPACT_ATOMS: atom_id res chain seq x y z
N MET A 1 13.21 -6.68 5.25
CA MET A 1 12.86 -7.82 6.15
C MET A 1 13.79 -7.96 7.37
N SER A 2 14.77 -7.09 7.61
CA SER A 2 15.75 -7.23 8.70
C SER A 2 15.17 -7.11 10.12
N LEU A 3 14.02 -6.46 10.27
CA LEU A 3 13.33 -6.30 11.55
C LEU A 3 12.21 -7.33 11.78
N LEU A 4 11.95 -8.21 10.80
CA LEU A 4 11.03 -9.33 11.00
C LEU A 4 11.72 -10.43 11.83
N PRO A 5 10.97 -11.27 12.56
CA PRO A 5 11.55 -12.42 13.25
C PRO A 5 12.41 -13.26 12.30
N PRO A 6 13.60 -13.74 12.71
CA PRO A 6 14.52 -14.48 11.84
C PRO A 6 13.84 -15.64 11.11
N ASP A 7 12.88 -16.28 11.78
CA ASP A 7 12.14 -17.44 11.27
C ASP A 7 11.29 -17.12 10.04
N THR A 8 10.89 -15.86 9.84
CA THR A 8 10.16 -15.45 8.64
C THR A 8 10.95 -15.72 7.36
N ARG A 9 12.29 -15.68 7.44
CA ARG A 9 13.15 -16.00 6.30
C ARG A 9 13.45 -17.49 6.19
N SER A 10 13.65 -18.20 7.30
CA SER A 10 14.10 -19.60 7.33
C SER A 10 12.98 -20.61 7.05
N VAL A 11 11.73 -20.30 7.42
CA VAL A 11 10.58 -21.21 7.28
C VAL A 11 10.00 -21.21 5.86
N GLY A 12 10.56 -20.41 4.93
CA GLY A 12 10.12 -20.37 3.53
C GLY A 12 8.75 -19.71 3.33
N CYS A 13 8.30 -18.91 4.29
CA CYS A 13 7.03 -18.18 4.21
C CYS A 13 6.98 -17.30 2.94
N ARG A 14 5.80 -17.26 2.31
CA ARG A 14 5.53 -16.35 1.19
C ARG A 14 5.10 -14.98 1.72
N VAL A 15 5.68 -13.93 1.16
CA VAL A 15 5.41 -12.53 1.50
C VAL A 15 4.88 -11.84 0.26
N VAL A 16 3.73 -11.17 0.40
CA VAL A 16 3.24 -10.23 -0.60
C VAL A 16 3.49 -8.83 -0.07
N TYR A 17 4.31 -8.06 -0.76
CA TYR A 17 4.63 -6.69 -0.41
C TYR A 17 3.96 -5.73 -1.41
N LEU A 18 3.24 -4.74 -0.88
CA LEU A 18 2.59 -3.69 -1.66
C LEU A 18 3.31 -2.36 -1.42
N CYS A 19 3.77 -1.72 -2.49
CA CYS A 19 4.19 -0.32 -2.46
C CYS A 19 3.21 0.56 -3.23
N ARG A 20 3.39 1.87 -3.12
CA ARG A 20 2.57 2.90 -3.77
C ARG A 20 3.44 4.11 -4.06
N ASP A 21 3.08 4.93 -5.05
CA ASP A 21 3.71 6.23 -5.26
C ASP A 21 3.85 6.99 -3.92
N PRO A 22 5.06 7.46 -3.57
CA PRO A 22 5.33 8.10 -2.28
C PRO A 22 4.47 9.34 -2.00
N LYS A 23 4.10 10.12 -3.03
CA LYS A 23 3.28 11.33 -2.89
C LYS A 23 1.86 10.94 -2.50
N ASP A 24 1.27 9.99 -3.21
CA ASP A 24 -0.07 9.47 -2.88
C ASP A 24 -0.10 8.74 -1.53
N ALA A 25 0.96 8.00 -1.18
CA ALA A 25 1.09 7.35 0.12
C ALA A 25 1.12 8.36 1.26
N LEU A 26 1.87 9.46 1.11
CA LEU A 26 1.91 10.56 2.09
C LEU A 26 0.53 11.19 2.28
N VAL A 27 -0.14 11.56 1.19
CA VAL A 27 -1.49 12.16 1.26
C VAL A 27 -2.47 11.20 1.93
N SER A 28 -2.45 9.93 1.53
CA SER A 28 -3.33 8.92 2.13
C SER A 28 -3.09 8.78 3.64
N ARG A 29 -1.81 8.77 4.07
CA ARG A 29 -1.43 8.69 5.49
C ARG A 29 -1.91 9.91 6.27
N LEU A 30 -1.69 11.12 5.74
CA LEU A 30 -2.11 12.35 6.41
C LEU A 30 -3.61 12.36 6.71
N HIS A 31 -4.43 12.04 5.70
CA HIS A 31 -5.88 11.97 5.88
C HIS A 31 -6.29 10.86 6.85
N PHE A 32 -5.63 9.71 6.79
CA PHE A 32 -5.89 8.61 7.73
C PHE A 32 -5.57 9.02 9.17
N GLU A 33 -4.38 9.55 9.43
CA GLU A 33 -3.94 9.96 10.77
C GLU A 33 -4.86 11.03 11.37
N ASN A 34 -5.21 12.06 10.59
CA ASN A 34 -6.10 13.14 11.04
C ASN A 34 -7.54 12.64 11.33
N LYS A 35 -8.02 11.61 10.62
CA LYS A 35 -9.36 11.04 10.85
C LYS A 35 -9.37 9.98 11.95
N ALA A 36 -8.29 9.21 12.08
CA ALA A 36 -8.12 8.11 13.03
C ALA A 36 -7.89 8.60 14.47
N PHE A 37 -7.08 9.64 14.63
CA PHE A 37 -6.62 10.10 15.92
C PHE A 37 -7.17 11.50 16.19
N GLN A 38 -8.31 11.56 16.88
CA GLN A 38 -8.97 12.81 17.26
C GLN A 38 -7.97 13.73 18.00
N GLY A 39 -7.83 14.96 17.53
CA GLY A 39 -6.90 15.96 18.09
C GLY A 39 -5.57 16.10 17.33
N THR A 40 -5.29 15.20 16.38
CA THR A 40 -4.16 15.36 15.44
C THR A 40 -4.66 16.14 14.24
N ASN A 41 -4.21 17.40 14.12
CA ASN A 41 -4.44 18.22 12.93
C ASN A 41 -3.08 18.52 12.30
N LEU A 42 -2.41 17.47 11.81
CA LEU A 42 -1.15 17.63 11.12
C LEU A 42 -1.42 18.33 9.79
N SER A 43 -0.70 19.43 9.52
CA SER A 43 -0.78 20.12 8.24
C SER A 43 -0.02 19.36 7.16
N MET A 44 -0.35 19.63 5.89
CA MET A 44 0.39 19.06 4.77
C MET A 44 1.87 19.44 4.83
N ASP A 45 2.20 20.70 5.12
CA ASP A 45 3.57 21.18 5.17
C ASP A 45 4.41 20.45 6.22
N SER A 46 3.88 20.28 7.44
CA SER A 46 4.57 19.57 8.51
C SER A 46 4.72 18.08 8.18
N ALA A 47 3.65 17.44 7.70
CA ALA A 47 3.69 16.03 7.28
C ALA A 47 4.71 15.80 6.17
N PHE A 48 4.75 16.70 5.19
CA PHE A 48 5.65 16.66 4.05
C PHE A 48 7.11 16.86 4.47
N SER A 49 7.40 17.84 5.34
CA SER A 49 8.76 18.08 5.84
C SER A 49 9.29 16.84 6.58
N MET A 50 8.50 16.32 7.52
CA MET A 50 8.85 15.11 8.27
C MET A 50 9.08 13.91 7.34
N PHE A 51 8.20 13.71 6.35
CA PHE A 51 8.33 12.61 5.40
C PHE A 51 9.57 12.74 4.52
N CYS A 52 9.92 13.95 4.06
CA CYS A 52 11.16 14.22 3.32
C CYS A 52 12.42 13.93 4.13
N GLU A 53 12.37 14.10 5.45
CA GLU A 53 13.45 13.76 6.38
C GLU A 53 13.48 12.25 6.72
N GLY A 54 12.55 11.46 6.18
CA GLY A 54 12.41 10.04 6.46
C GLY A 54 11.69 9.75 7.77
N PHE A 55 11.15 10.77 8.43
CA PHE A 55 10.44 10.64 9.70
C PHE A 55 8.94 10.37 9.45
N SER A 56 8.59 9.10 9.50
CA SER A 56 7.20 8.62 9.49
C SER A 56 7.11 7.31 10.27
N PRO A 57 5.91 6.89 10.70
CA PRO A 57 5.73 5.53 11.19
C PRO A 57 6.30 4.51 10.19
N TYR A 58 7.15 3.61 10.68
CA TYR A 58 7.88 2.60 9.89
C TYR A 58 8.82 3.16 8.80
N GLY A 59 9.14 4.46 8.86
CA GLY A 59 10.03 5.12 7.92
C GLY A 59 11.52 4.81 8.15
N PRO A 60 12.40 5.22 7.22
CA PRO A 60 12.09 5.98 6.01
C PRO A 60 11.34 5.16 4.94
N PHE A 61 10.38 5.78 4.24
CA PHE A 61 9.49 5.09 3.31
C PHE A 61 10.23 4.39 2.15
N TRP A 62 11.22 5.08 1.56
CA TRP A 62 12.03 4.52 0.47
C TRP A 62 12.89 3.35 0.93
N ASP A 63 13.48 3.41 2.14
CA ASP A 63 14.28 2.32 2.68
C ASP A 63 13.41 1.08 2.96
N HIS A 64 12.19 1.31 3.44
CA HIS A 64 11.20 0.26 3.63
C HIS A 64 10.88 -0.43 2.29
N CYS A 65 10.50 0.33 1.27
CA CYS A 65 10.19 -0.21 -0.06
C CYS A 65 11.40 -0.91 -0.71
N LEU A 66 12.57 -0.28 -0.65
CA LEU A 66 13.81 -0.80 -1.22
C LEU A 66 14.23 -2.11 -0.56
N GLY A 67 14.02 -2.24 0.76
CA GLY A 67 14.30 -3.46 1.49
C GLY A 67 13.50 -4.65 0.97
N TYR A 68 12.20 -4.48 0.72
CA TYR A 68 11.36 -5.55 0.16
C TYR A 68 11.56 -5.75 -1.34
N TRP A 69 11.89 -4.70 -2.08
CA TRP A 69 12.26 -4.80 -3.49
C TRP A 69 13.48 -5.71 -3.68
N ARG A 70 14.56 -5.48 -2.93
CA ARG A 70 15.77 -6.32 -2.96
C ARG A 70 15.48 -7.78 -2.62
N GLU A 71 14.62 -8.02 -1.64
CA GLU A 71 14.18 -9.39 -1.29
C GLU A 71 13.38 -10.04 -2.41
N SER A 72 12.51 -9.29 -3.09
CA SER A 72 11.75 -9.80 -4.25
C SER A 72 12.63 -10.20 -5.43
N VAL A 73 13.72 -9.47 -5.65
CA VAL A 73 14.72 -9.81 -6.67
C VAL A 73 15.53 -11.04 -6.24
N THR A 74 15.88 -11.14 -4.96
CA THR A 74 16.72 -12.24 -4.45
C THR A 74 15.92 -13.55 -4.30
N ARG A 75 14.62 -13.46 -3.98
CA ARG A 75 13.75 -14.59 -3.64
C ARG A 75 12.38 -14.45 -4.33
N PRO A 76 12.32 -14.45 -5.67
CA PRO A 76 11.08 -14.19 -6.41
C PRO A 76 9.96 -15.20 -6.12
N ASP A 77 10.31 -16.44 -5.72
CA ASP A 77 9.32 -17.47 -5.36
C ASP A 77 8.74 -17.30 -3.94
N ASN A 78 9.38 -16.49 -3.09
CA ASN A 78 8.93 -16.23 -1.72
C ASN A 78 8.46 -14.79 -1.51
N VAL A 79 8.82 -13.84 -2.36
CA VAL A 79 8.46 -12.43 -2.17
C VAL A 79 7.88 -11.86 -3.45
N LEU A 80 6.56 -11.67 -3.45
CA LEU A 80 5.84 -10.98 -4.53
C LEU A 80 5.77 -9.49 -4.22
N PHE A 81 6.46 -8.69 -5.03
CA PHE A 81 6.38 -7.23 -4.97
C PHE A 81 5.31 -6.72 -5.94
N LEU A 82 4.39 -5.89 -5.45
CA LEU A 82 3.30 -5.27 -6.21
C LEU A 82 3.31 -3.76 -6.00
N LYS A 83 2.90 -3.01 -7.02
CA LYS A 83 2.64 -1.57 -6.92
C LYS A 83 1.14 -1.30 -6.99
N TYR A 84 0.64 -0.41 -6.14
CA TYR A 84 -0.77 -0.06 -6.09
C TYR A 84 -1.30 0.44 -7.44
N GLU A 85 -0.48 1.20 -8.16
CA GLU A 85 -0.78 1.75 -9.49
C GLU A 85 -0.97 0.63 -10.52
N GLU A 86 -0.13 -0.40 -10.48
CA GLU A 86 -0.24 -1.59 -11.34
C GLU A 86 -1.53 -2.36 -11.01
N ILE A 87 -1.85 -2.54 -9.73
CA ILE A 87 -3.10 -3.18 -9.28
C ILE A 87 -4.31 -2.41 -9.79
N LYS A 88 -4.29 -1.09 -9.72
CA LYS A 88 -5.38 -0.24 -10.20
C LYS A 88 -5.52 -0.29 -11.72
N SER A 89 -4.42 -0.40 -12.45
CA SER A 89 -4.43 -0.44 -13.91
C SER A 89 -4.89 -1.79 -14.47
N ASP A 90 -4.52 -2.90 -13.81
CA ASP A 90 -4.85 -4.26 -14.25
C ASP A 90 -5.12 -5.20 -13.05
N PRO A 91 -6.29 -5.03 -12.40
CA PRO A 91 -6.61 -5.77 -11.18
C PRO A 91 -6.81 -7.26 -11.44
N VAL A 92 -7.34 -7.64 -12.61
CA VAL A 92 -7.63 -9.06 -12.93
C VAL A 92 -6.33 -9.84 -13.11
N ASN A 93 -5.35 -9.31 -13.84
CA ASN A 93 -4.06 -9.98 -13.96
C ASN A 93 -3.27 -9.96 -12.65
N THR A 94 -3.45 -8.94 -11.81
CA THR A 94 -2.91 -8.95 -10.44
C THR A 94 -3.47 -10.12 -9.64
N VAL A 95 -4.79 -10.35 -9.67
CA VAL A 95 -5.42 -11.49 -8.99
C VAL A 95 -4.84 -12.82 -9.49
N ARG A 96 -4.67 -13.00 -10.81
CA ARG A 96 -4.03 -14.20 -11.37
C ARG A 96 -2.60 -14.38 -10.88
N LYS A 97 -1.79 -13.32 -10.91
CA LYS A 97 -0.40 -13.32 -10.43
C LYS A 97 -0.33 -13.70 -8.94
N LEU A 98 -1.23 -13.13 -8.13
CA LEU A 98 -1.33 -13.41 -6.70
C LEU A 98 -1.76 -14.85 -6.44
N ALA A 99 -2.80 -15.34 -7.12
CA ALA A 99 -3.29 -16.71 -6.99
C ALA A 99 -2.18 -17.74 -7.30
N LYS A 100 -1.47 -17.54 -8.42
CA LYS A 100 -0.30 -18.36 -8.78
C LYS A 100 0.80 -18.31 -7.73
N PHE A 101 1.14 -17.12 -7.24
CA PHE A 101 2.16 -16.95 -6.21
C PHE A 101 1.77 -17.64 -4.90
N LEU A 102 0.50 -17.57 -4.50
CA LEU A 102 -0.03 -18.24 -3.31
C LEU A 102 -0.16 -19.76 -3.48
N GLY A 103 0.19 -20.32 -4.65
CA GLY A 103 0.14 -21.76 -4.91
C GLY A 103 -1.27 -22.29 -5.18
N VAL A 104 -2.20 -21.40 -5.54
CA VAL A 104 -3.59 -21.70 -5.90
C VAL A 104 -3.91 -21.08 -7.27
N PRO A 105 -3.17 -21.44 -8.34
CA PRO A 105 -3.44 -20.88 -9.66
C PRO A 105 -4.87 -21.22 -10.08
N LEU A 106 -5.54 -20.26 -10.73
CA LEU A 106 -6.88 -20.49 -11.26
C LEU A 106 -6.83 -21.57 -12.34
N THR A 107 -7.79 -22.49 -12.28
CA THR A 107 -8.01 -23.51 -13.30
C THR A 107 -8.57 -22.87 -14.58
N GLU A 108 -8.48 -23.58 -15.71
CA GLU A 108 -9.09 -23.12 -16.96
C GLU A 108 -10.59 -22.87 -16.83
N GLU A 109 -11.27 -23.68 -16.00
CA GLU A 109 -12.70 -23.51 -15.74
C GLU A 109 -12.99 -22.24 -14.94
N GLU A 110 -12.21 -21.95 -13.90
CA GLU A 110 -12.34 -20.73 -13.10
C GLU A 110 -12.01 -19.47 -13.93
N GLU A 111 -11.03 -19.56 -14.82
CA GLU A 111 -10.71 -18.49 -15.78
C GLU A 111 -11.88 -18.25 -16.75
N ARG A 112 -12.44 -19.32 -17.34
CA ARG A 112 -13.61 -19.22 -18.24
C ARG A 112 -14.85 -18.70 -17.51
N SER A 113 -15.02 -19.06 -16.24
CA SER A 113 -16.17 -18.66 -15.41
C SER A 113 -16.01 -17.27 -14.81
N GLY A 114 -14.89 -16.59 -15.03
CA GLY A 114 -14.67 -15.22 -14.60
C GLY A 114 -14.37 -15.05 -13.10
N VAL A 115 -13.81 -16.08 -12.45
CA VAL A 115 -13.52 -16.03 -11.00
C VAL A 115 -12.58 -14.88 -10.64
N ALA A 116 -11.57 -14.59 -11.47
CA ALA A 116 -10.67 -13.46 -11.24
C ALA A 116 -11.42 -12.12 -11.22
N GLN A 117 -12.35 -11.93 -12.16
CA GLN A 117 -13.19 -10.74 -12.27
C GLN A 117 -14.12 -10.61 -11.07
N GLU A 118 -14.66 -11.74 -10.59
CA GLU A 118 -15.53 -11.74 -9.41
C GLU A 118 -14.75 -11.39 -8.14
N VAL A 119 -13.53 -11.90 -7.96
CA VAL A 119 -12.64 -11.48 -6.87
C VAL A 119 -12.36 -9.98 -6.94
N VAL A 120 -12.04 -9.45 -8.13
CA VAL A 120 -11.85 -8.00 -8.32
C VAL A 120 -13.10 -7.22 -7.93
N ARG A 121 -14.29 -7.69 -8.34
CA ARG A 121 -15.57 -7.04 -8.02
C ARG A 121 -15.80 -7.01 -6.51
N LEU A 122 -15.64 -8.14 -5.83
CA LEU A 122 -15.85 -8.27 -4.38
C LEU A 122 -14.84 -7.45 -3.56
N CYS A 123 -13.59 -7.36 -4.01
CA CYS A 123 -12.54 -6.60 -3.35
C CYS A 123 -12.42 -5.15 -3.84
N SER A 124 -13.31 -4.70 -4.74
CA SER A 124 -13.27 -3.35 -5.28
C SER A 124 -13.54 -2.30 -4.21
N PHE A 125 -13.01 -1.10 -4.42
CA PHE A 125 -13.24 0.04 -3.52
C PHE A 125 -14.74 0.31 -3.34
N GLU A 126 -15.51 0.32 -4.44
CA GLU A 126 -16.96 0.52 -4.40
C GLU A 126 -17.69 -0.57 -3.61
N ALA A 127 -17.38 -1.85 -3.84
CA ALA A 127 -18.01 -2.94 -3.10
C ALA A 127 -17.69 -2.85 -1.61
N LEU A 128 -16.41 -2.66 -1.25
CA LEU A 128 -15.97 -2.61 0.15
C LEU A 128 -16.52 -1.39 0.89
N THR A 129 -16.55 -0.21 0.26
CA THR A 129 -17.09 1.01 0.88
C THR A 129 -18.60 0.94 1.12
N ASN A 130 -19.33 0.18 0.31
CA ASN A 130 -20.77 -0.02 0.44
C ASN A 130 -21.16 -1.12 1.44
N LEU A 131 -20.21 -1.89 2.00
CA LEU A 131 -20.52 -2.85 3.06
C LEU A 131 -20.90 -2.13 4.36
N GLN A 132 -22.01 -2.54 4.97
CA GLN A 132 -22.50 -1.97 6.23
C GLN A 132 -21.42 -1.95 7.34
N VAL A 133 -20.62 -3.01 7.44
CA VAL A 133 -19.51 -3.10 8.41
C VAL A 133 -18.46 -2.00 8.22
N ASN A 134 -18.26 -1.49 7.00
CA ASN A 134 -17.32 -0.41 6.72
C ASN A 134 -17.94 0.98 6.87
N GLN A 135 -19.28 1.09 6.75
CA GLN A 135 -20.00 2.36 6.92
C GLN A 135 -20.22 2.71 8.40
N VAL A 136 -20.68 1.74 9.20
CA VAL A 136 -21.08 1.97 10.61
C VAL A 136 -20.24 1.21 11.62
N GLY A 137 -19.47 0.21 11.19
CA GLY A 137 -18.64 -0.60 12.07
C GLY A 137 -17.43 0.16 12.64
N ARG A 138 -16.84 -0.43 13.68
CA ARG A 138 -15.67 0.11 14.37
C ARG A 138 -14.72 -1.02 14.75
N VAL A 139 -13.43 -0.71 14.76
CA VAL A 139 -12.37 -1.59 15.26
C VAL A 139 -11.88 -1.10 16.63
N ARG A 140 -11.66 -2.04 17.56
CA ARG A 140 -11.09 -1.75 18.88
C ARG A 140 -9.57 -1.73 18.76
N LEU A 141 -8.94 -0.62 19.17
CA LEU A 141 -7.48 -0.44 19.10
C LEU A 141 -6.79 -0.58 20.46
N GLY A 142 -7.56 -0.63 21.53
CA GLY A 142 -7.09 -0.72 22.90
C GLY A 142 -8.26 -0.69 23.87
N ASP A 143 -7.99 -0.42 25.14
CA ASP A 143 -9.04 -0.28 26.13
C ASP A 143 -9.83 1.01 25.89
N ASN A 144 -11.12 0.85 25.61
CA ASN A 144 -12.08 1.92 25.34
C ASN A 144 -11.74 2.84 24.14
N ILE A 145 -10.77 2.48 23.29
CA ILE A 145 -10.44 3.22 22.06
C ILE A 145 -11.03 2.49 20.85
N PHE A 146 -11.91 3.18 20.12
CA PHE A 146 -12.57 2.67 18.93
C PHE A 146 -12.32 3.59 17.74
N MET A 147 -12.02 3.00 16.58
CA MET A 147 -11.85 3.70 15.31
C MET A 147 -12.94 3.25 14.35
N SER A 148 -13.59 4.20 13.66
CA SER A 148 -14.59 3.87 12.64
C SER A 148 -13.93 3.15 11.46
N ASN A 149 -14.55 2.08 10.94
CA ASN A 149 -14.03 1.39 9.77
C ASN A 149 -14.02 2.29 8.52
N SER A 150 -14.86 3.33 8.49
CA SER A 150 -14.89 4.31 7.40
C SER A 150 -13.59 5.12 7.27
N VAL A 151 -12.67 5.07 8.24
CA VAL A 151 -11.38 5.78 8.11
C VAL A 151 -10.44 5.09 7.12
N PHE A 152 -10.61 3.80 6.86
CA PHE A 152 -9.77 3.02 5.94
C PHE A 152 -10.09 3.29 4.47
N TYR A 153 -11.21 3.96 4.18
CA TYR A 153 -11.67 4.23 2.83
C TYR A 153 -11.84 5.74 2.61
N ARG A 154 -11.15 6.27 1.59
CA ARG A 154 -11.16 7.71 1.27
C ARG A 154 -11.55 7.99 -0.18
N LYS A 155 -10.63 7.72 -1.12
CA LYS A 155 -10.87 7.90 -2.57
C LYS A 155 -10.54 6.65 -3.39
N GLY A 156 -9.47 5.93 -3.04
CA GLY A 156 -9.07 4.74 -3.79
C GLY A 156 -8.55 5.03 -5.21
N GLU A 157 -7.92 6.19 -5.40
CA GLU A 157 -7.46 6.72 -6.68
C GLU A 157 -5.93 6.87 -6.71
N VAL A 158 -5.38 6.93 -7.93
CA VAL A 158 -3.97 7.22 -8.22
C VAL A 158 -3.86 8.67 -8.69
N GLY A 159 -2.84 9.38 -8.23
CA GLY A 159 -2.55 10.77 -8.61
C GLY A 159 -3.28 11.83 -7.78
N ASP A 160 -3.94 11.45 -6.69
CA ASP A 160 -4.69 12.40 -5.85
C ASP A 160 -3.76 13.38 -5.11
N TRP A 161 -2.47 13.08 -5.02
CA TRP A 161 -1.46 14.01 -4.51
C TRP A 161 -1.49 15.38 -5.18
N ALA A 162 -1.83 15.44 -6.48
CA ALA A 162 -1.90 16.69 -7.23
C ALA A 162 -2.98 17.66 -6.72
N ASN A 163 -3.98 17.15 -5.98
CA ASN A 163 -5.03 17.97 -5.35
C ASN A 163 -4.63 18.51 -3.97
N HIS A 164 -3.48 18.06 -3.43
CA HIS A 164 -3.11 18.28 -2.03
C HIS A 164 -1.70 18.84 -1.85
N MET A 165 -0.82 18.66 -2.82
CA MET A 165 0.56 19.12 -2.80
C MET A 165 0.80 20.15 -3.91
N SER A 166 1.70 21.10 -3.67
CA SER A 166 2.19 21.95 -4.77
C SER A 166 3.07 21.15 -5.72
N HIS A 167 3.24 21.64 -6.96
CA HIS A 167 4.18 21.05 -7.90
C HIS A 167 5.61 20.98 -7.32
N GLU A 168 6.04 22.04 -6.62
CA GLU A 168 7.36 22.08 -5.97
C GLU A 168 7.55 20.99 -4.91
N MET A 169 6.50 20.68 -4.13
CA MET A 169 6.53 19.58 -3.18
C MET A 169 6.65 18.23 -3.89
N GLY A 170 5.86 18.02 -4.95
CA GLY A 170 5.93 16.82 -5.79
C GLY A 170 7.34 16.61 -6.34
N ASP A 171 7.90 17.62 -7.01
CA ASP A 171 9.22 17.58 -7.63
C ASP A 171 10.35 17.38 -6.60
N LYS A 172 10.20 17.96 -5.40
CA LYS A 172 11.16 17.75 -4.31
C LYS A 172 11.13 16.30 -3.84
N LEU A 173 9.95 15.72 -3.62
CA LEU A 173 9.84 14.33 -3.16
C LEU A 173 10.33 13.35 -4.23
N ASP A 174 10.03 13.61 -5.50
CA ASP A 174 10.49 12.78 -6.62
C ASP A 174 12.02 12.76 -6.70
N ARG A 175 12.68 13.91 -6.55
CA ARG A 175 14.16 13.97 -6.49
C ARG A 175 14.74 13.20 -5.32
N ILE A 176 14.14 13.33 -4.12
CA ILE A 176 14.59 12.57 -2.93
C ILE A 176 14.48 11.07 -3.20
N VAL A 177 13.32 10.61 -3.68
CA VAL A 177 13.05 9.19 -3.93
C VAL A 177 13.98 8.65 -5.02
N GLN A 178 14.15 9.38 -6.13
CA GLN A 178 15.06 9.00 -7.20
C GLN A 178 16.49 8.84 -6.69
N GLN A 179 17.00 9.80 -5.90
CA GLN A 179 18.34 9.73 -5.32
C GLN A 179 18.50 8.53 -4.37
N LYS A 180 17.48 8.25 -3.54
CA LYS A 180 17.52 7.15 -2.57
C LYS A 180 17.42 5.77 -3.21
N LEU A 181 16.79 5.68 -4.37
CA LEU A 181 16.57 4.44 -5.12
C LEU A 181 17.55 4.25 -6.28
N GLU A 182 18.49 5.17 -6.46
CA GLU A 182 19.46 5.13 -7.54
C GLU A 182 20.21 3.79 -7.57
N GLY A 183 20.32 3.22 -8.78
CA GLY A 183 20.98 1.92 -8.99
C GLY A 183 20.20 0.69 -8.49
N SER A 184 19.03 0.85 -7.86
CA SER A 184 18.25 -0.28 -7.35
C SER A 184 17.36 -0.97 -8.39
N GLY A 185 17.03 -0.27 -9.47
CA GLY A 185 16.02 -0.70 -10.46
C GLY A 185 14.57 -0.51 -10.01
N LEU A 186 14.30 -0.08 -8.76
CA LEU A 186 12.96 0.29 -8.31
C LEU A 186 12.62 1.70 -8.78
N VAL A 187 11.51 1.83 -9.49
CA VAL A 187 10.95 3.10 -9.98
C VAL A 187 9.46 3.16 -9.62
N PHE A 188 8.95 4.34 -9.30
CA PHE A 188 7.53 4.60 -9.06
C PHE A 188 6.91 5.27 -10.27
#